data_AF-A0A3P7K3F8-F1
#
_entry.id   AF-A0A3P7K3F8-F1
#
_cell.length_a   1.000
_cell.length_b   1.000
_cell.length_c   1.000
_cell.angle_alpha   90.00
_cell.angle_beta   90.00
_cell.angle_gamma   90.00
#
_symmetry.space_group_name_H-M   'P 1'
#
loop_
_entity.id
_entity.type
_entity.pdbx_description
1 polymer ?
#
loop_
_entity_poly.entity_id
_entity_poly.type
_entity_poly.pdbx_seq_one_letter_code
_entity_poly.pdbx_strand_id
1 'polypeptide(L)'
;SGEERDAVKEAYVKYKGDMGKILNDVIGVTYEDEERLRGMINDMIESGEVKAFRCFVSEPEKRKAKRRKAAEREAEEAEKVLKEVQKNEGAKDLVSLIQSRQQRNLASLDQFCDSLAVKYGKKPRKTK
;
A
#
# COMPACT_ATOMS: atom_id res chain seq x y z
N SER A 1 -10.38 5.13 -19.86
CA SER A 1 -11.36 5.93 -19.09
C SER A 1 -10.98 7.39 -19.24
N GLY A 2 -11.92 8.33 -19.36
CA GLY A 2 -11.59 9.76 -19.39
C GLY A 2 -10.90 10.21 -18.09
N GLU A 3 -11.35 9.67 -16.96
CA GLU A 3 -10.87 10.00 -15.62
C GLU A 3 -9.37 9.69 -15.41
N GLU A 4 -8.88 8.58 -15.98
CA GLU A 4 -7.46 8.25 -15.89
C GLU A 4 -6.60 9.25 -16.67
N ARG A 5 -7.03 9.62 -17.88
CA ARG A 5 -6.32 10.62 -18.69
C ARG A 5 -6.27 11.97 -17.98
N ASP A 6 -7.38 12.37 -17.35
CA ASP A 6 -7.45 13.61 -16.58
C ASP A 6 -6.53 13.56 -15.34
N ALA A 7 -6.54 12.46 -14.59
CA ALA A 7 -5.64 12.28 -13.44
C ALA A 7 -4.15 12.31 -13.87
N VAL A 8 -3.80 11.67 -14.99
CA VAL A 8 -2.44 11.69 -15.54
C VAL A 8 -2.05 13.10 -15.97
N LYS A 9 -2.97 13.84 -16.60
CA LYS A 9 -2.76 15.23 -17.01
C LYS A 9 -2.49 16.13 -15.81
N GLU A 10 -3.32 16.03 -14.78
CA GLU A 10 -3.16 16.78 -13.53
C GLU A 10 -1.81 16.46 -12.86
N ALA A 11 -1.48 15.18 -12.71
CA ALA A 11 -0.21 14.74 -12.13
C ALA A 11 0.99 15.23 -12.96
N TYR A 12 0.91 15.15 -14.29
CA TYR A 12 1.97 15.59 -15.20
C TYR A 12 2.28 17.09 -15.05
N VAL A 13 1.23 17.93 -14.97
CA VAL A 13 1.37 19.38 -14.74
C VAL A 13 1.91 19.66 -13.34
N LYS A 14 1.33 19.02 -12.31
CA LYS A 14 1.71 19.16 -10.90
C LYS A 14 3.18 18.83 -10.65
N TYR A 15 3.69 17.76 -11.27
CA TYR A 15 5.07 17.30 -11.09
C TYR A 15 6.02 17.69 -12.20
N LYS A 16 5.58 18.54 -13.14
CA LYS A 16 6.40 19.06 -14.25
C LYS A 16 7.08 17.94 -15.04
N GLY A 17 6.35 16.85 -15.29
CA GLY A 17 6.82 15.72 -16.08
C GLY A 17 7.76 14.73 -15.38
N ASP A 18 7.91 14.76 -14.05
CA ASP A 18 8.65 13.70 -13.34
C ASP A 18 7.82 12.40 -13.27
N MET A 19 8.14 11.43 -14.13
CA MET A 19 7.43 10.15 -14.21
C MET A 19 7.40 9.36 -12.90
N GLY A 20 8.42 9.47 -12.06
CA GLY A 20 8.42 8.76 -10.78
C GLY A 20 7.36 9.28 -9.82
N LYS A 21 7.11 10.60 -9.84
CA LYS A 21 6.05 11.19 -9.02
C LYS A 21 4.67 10.95 -9.61
N ILE A 22 4.55 10.97 -10.94
CA ILE A 22 3.29 10.69 -11.65
C ILE A 22 2.82 9.27 -11.33
N LEU A 23 3.69 8.26 -11.44
CA LEU A 23 3.36 6.88 -11.11
C LEU A 23 2.91 6.67 -9.66
N ASN A 24 3.41 7.47 -8.72
CA ASN A 24 3.02 7.39 -7.32
C ASN A 24 1.71 8.12 -6.99
N ASP A 25 1.32 9.10 -7.81
CA ASP A 25 0.13 9.94 -7.56
C ASP A 25 -1.11 9.37 -8.26
N VAL A 26 -0.93 8.78 -9.44
CA VAL A 26 -2.03 8.17 -10.20
C VAL A 26 -2.38 6.83 -9.58
N ILE A 27 -3.66 6.64 -9.27
CA ILE A 27 -4.15 5.44 -8.60
C ILE A 27 -4.28 4.29 -9.60
N GLY A 28 -3.94 3.08 -9.17
CA GLY A 28 -4.16 1.85 -9.95
C GLY A 28 -3.17 1.62 -11.08
N VAL A 29 -2.09 2.39 -11.14
CA VAL A 29 -0.96 2.15 -12.05
C VAL A 29 0.25 1.64 -11.30
N THR A 30 1.03 0.82 -11.99
CA THR A 30 2.29 0.28 -11.50
C THR A 30 3.43 0.70 -12.43
N TYR A 31 4.67 0.34 -12.08
CA TYR A 31 5.83 0.58 -12.94
C TYR A 31 5.72 -0.12 -14.31
N GLU A 32 4.89 -1.16 -14.43
CA GLU A 32 4.62 -1.88 -15.68
C GLU A 32 3.77 -1.03 -16.65
N ASP A 33 2.96 -0.10 -16.12
CA ASP A 33 2.13 0.82 -16.90
C ASP A 33 2.88 2.05 -17.42
N GLU A 34 4.15 2.24 -17.06
CA GLU A 34 4.90 3.47 -17.38
C GLU A 34 4.91 3.77 -18.89
N GLU A 35 5.04 2.74 -19.73
CA GLU A 35 5.05 2.90 -21.18
C GLU A 35 3.69 3.37 -21.73
N ARG A 36 2.60 2.81 -21.21
CA ARG A 36 1.23 3.22 -21.56
C ARG A 36 0.97 4.68 -21.15
N LEU A 37 1.38 5.07 -19.94
CA LEU A 37 1.25 6.44 -19.44
C LEU A 37 2.08 7.43 -20.25
N ARG A 38 3.30 7.06 -20.65
CA ARG A 38 4.12 7.90 -21.54
C ARG A 38 3.46 8.12 -22.88
N GLY A 39 2.85 7.08 -23.46
CA GLY A 39 2.06 7.21 -24.70
C GLY A 39 0.96 8.26 -24.54
N MET A 40 0.16 8.15 -23.48
CA MET A 40 -0.90 9.14 -23.20
C MET A 40 -0.36 10.57 -23.04
N ILE A 41 0.77 10.74 -22.34
CA ILE A 41 1.39 12.05 -22.14
C ILE A 41 1.93 12.61 -23.46
N ASN A 42 2.55 11.77 -24.30
CA ASN A 42 3.00 12.17 -25.63
C ASN A 42 1.82 12.64 -26.49
N ASP A 43 0.71 11.90 -26.51
CA ASP A 43 -0.50 12.29 -27.24
C ASP A 43 -1.01 13.66 -26.77
N MET A 44 -0.98 13.94 -25.46
CA MET A 44 -1.39 15.23 -24.88
C MET A 44 -0.39 16.37 -25.19
N ILE A 45 0.90 16.06 -25.36
CA ILE A 45 1.90 17.04 -25.78
C ILE A 45 1.71 17.37 -27.26
N GLU A 46 1.49 16.36 -28.10
CA GLU A 46 1.27 16.50 -29.54
C GLU A 46 -0.04 17.24 -29.84
N SER A 47 -1.10 17.00 -29.07
CA SER A 47 -2.36 17.74 -29.17
C SER A 47 -2.29 19.17 -28.61
N GLY A 48 -1.17 19.53 -27.95
CA GLY A 48 -0.99 20.85 -27.33
C GLY A 48 -1.77 21.05 -26.04
N GLU A 49 -2.39 20.01 -25.48
CA GLU A 49 -3.12 20.08 -24.22
C GLU A 49 -2.23 20.34 -23.01
N VAL A 50 -0.98 19.88 -23.06
CA VAL A 50 0.02 20.10 -22.00
C VAL A 50 1.37 20.51 -22.59
N LYS A 51 2.13 21.28 -21.81
CA LYS A 51 3.48 21.70 -22.19
C LYS A 51 4.46 20.53 -22.09
N ALA A 52 5.37 20.45 -23.06
CA ALA A 52 6.55 19.58 -22.96
C ALA A 52 7.49 20.06 -21.83
N PHE A 53 7.64 19.26 -20.76
CA PHE A 53 8.59 19.54 -19.70
C PHE A 53 9.91 18.79 -19.96
N ARG A 54 11.04 19.49 -19.76
CA ARG A 54 12.38 18.92 -19.96
C ARG A 54 12.63 17.65 -19.14
N CYS A 55 12.03 17.55 -17.95
CA CYS A 55 12.16 16.38 -17.07
C CYS A 55 11.62 15.11 -17.73
N PHE A 56 10.57 15.23 -18.54
CA PHE A 56 9.94 14.13 -19.26
C PHE A 56 10.62 13.85 -20.60
N VAL A 57 10.81 14.90 -21.42
CA VAL A 57 11.33 14.76 -22.80
C VAL A 57 12.79 14.30 -22.83
N SER A 58 13.61 14.80 -21.91
CA SER A 58 15.05 14.51 -21.86
C SER A 58 15.37 13.52 -20.73
N GLU A 59 14.42 12.67 -20.36
CA GLU A 59 14.66 11.72 -19.28
C GLU A 59 15.71 10.67 -19.70
N PRO A 60 16.79 10.48 -18.92
CA PRO A 60 17.75 9.45 -19.23
C PRO A 60 17.20 8.05 -18.92
N GLU A 61 17.47 7.08 -19.79
CA GLU A 61 17.07 5.67 -19.63
C GLU A 61 17.45 5.08 -18.26
N LYS A 62 18.57 5.52 -17.70
CA LYS A 62 19.02 5.11 -16.36
C LYS A 62 17.99 5.43 -15.26
N ARG A 63 17.22 6.51 -15.38
CA ARG A 63 16.16 6.85 -14.40
C ARG A 63 14.97 5.89 -14.52
N LYS A 64 14.56 5.56 -15.76
CA LYS A 64 13.54 4.53 -16.02
C LYS A 64 13.96 3.16 -15.48
N ALA A 65 15.18 2.72 -15.81
CA ALA A 65 15.74 1.47 -15.31
C ALA A 65 15.85 1.45 -13.78
N LYS A 66 16.23 2.57 -13.15
CA LYS A 66 16.29 2.68 -11.69
C LYS A 66 14.91 2.52 -11.05
N ARG A 67 13.85 3.11 -11.63
CA ARG A 67 12.48 2.93 -11.13
C ARG A 67 12.04 1.48 -11.21
N ARG A 68 12.23 0.85 -12.37
CA ARG A 68 11.90 -0.56 -12.56
C ARG A 68 12.62 -1.46 -11.55
N LYS A 69 13.93 -1.30 -11.40
CA LYS A 69 14.72 -2.08 -10.44
C LYS A 69 14.28 -1.85 -8.98
N ALA A 70 13.86 -0.64 -8.63
CA ALA A 70 13.36 -0.35 -7.29
C ALA A 70 12.04 -1.09 -7.03
N ALA A 71 11.12 -1.08 -8.00
CA ALA A 71 9.85 -1.79 -7.90
C ALA A 71 10.02 -3.32 -7.86
N GLU A 72 10.92 -3.87 -8.69
CA GLU A 72 11.27 -5.30 -8.65
C GLU A 72 11.82 -5.70 -7.29
N ARG A 73 12.70 -4.88 -6.71
CA ARG A 73 13.25 -5.13 -5.37
C ARG A 73 12.17 -5.07 -4.29
N GLU A 74 11.26 -4.11 -4.36
CA GLU A 74 10.14 -4.00 -3.42
C GLU A 74 9.21 -5.23 -3.52
N ALA A 75 8.93 -5.70 -4.73
CA ALA A 75 8.15 -6.91 -4.96
C ALA A 75 8.84 -8.15 -4.36
N GLU A 76 10.15 -8.30 -4.54
CA GLU A 76 10.93 -9.39 -3.92
C GLU A 76 10.93 -9.33 -2.40
N GLU A 77 11.06 -8.13 -1.82
CA GLU A 77 11.02 -7.92 -0.37
C GLU A 77 9.62 -8.24 0.19
N ALA A 78 8.56 -7.80 -0.49
CA ALA A 78 7.18 -8.13 -0.13
C ALA A 78 6.90 -9.64 -0.20
N GLU A 79 7.40 -10.33 -1.22
CA GLU A 79 7.26 -11.79 -1.34
C GLU A 79 7.98 -12.54 -0.21
N LYS A 80 9.18 -12.07 0.19
CA LYS A 80 9.91 -12.63 1.34
C LYS A 80 9.13 -12.45 2.63
N VAL A 81 8.61 -11.25 2.89
CA VAL A 81 7.78 -10.97 4.07
C VAL A 81 6.52 -11.85 4.06
N LEU A 82 5.86 -12.00 2.90
CA LEU A 82 4.70 -12.88 2.77
C LEU A 82 5.05 -14.33 3.12
N LYS A 83 6.18 -14.84 2.63
CA LYS A 83 6.67 -16.20 2.98
C LYS A 83 6.96 -16.34 4.48
N GLU A 84 7.53 -15.32 5.11
CA GLU A 84 7.77 -15.31 6.56
C GLU A 84 6.47 -15.32 7.36
N VAL A 85 5.49 -14.49 6.98
CA VAL A 85 4.16 -14.47 7.59
C VAL A 85 3.48 -15.83 7.44
N GLN A 86 3.51 -16.42 6.23
CA GLN A 86 2.97 -17.75 5.97
C GLN A 86 3.64 -18.86 6.79
N LYS A 87 4.96 -18.77 7.03
CA LYS A 87 5.68 -19.72 7.90
C LYS A 87 5.28 -19.58 9.37
N ASN A 88 5.13 -18.35 9.86
CA ASN A 88 4.86 -18.09 11.28
C ASN A 88 3.39 -18.28 11.66
N GLU A 89 2.47 -17.86 10.79
CA GLU A 89 1.04 -17.88 11.07
C GLU A 89 0.32 -19.07 10.41
N GLY A 90 0.97 -19.75 9.46
CA GLY A 90 0.36 -20.71 8.54
C GLY A 90 -0.35 -20.00 7.39
N ALA A 91 -0.65 -20.71 6.30
CA ALA A 91 -1.55 -20.22 5.26
C ALA A 91 -3.00 -20.20 5.78
N LYS A 92 -3.27 -19.28 6.71
CA LYS A 92 -4.57 -19.09 7.35
C LYS A 92 -5.35 -18.04 6.59
N ASP A 93 -6.59 -18.38 6.23
CA ASP A 93 -7.52 -17.45 5.62
C ASP A 93 -7.75 -16.22 6.53
N LEU A 94 -7.96 -15.04 5.95
CA LEU A 94 -8.12 -13.78 6.68
C LEU A 94 -9.21 -13.88 7.76
N VAL A 95 -10.30 -14.59 7.46
CA VAL A 95 -11.40 -14.85 8.39
C VAL A 95 -10.89 -15.59 9.64
N SER A 96 -10.04 -16.60 9.47
CA SER A 96 -9.49 -17.40 10.57
C SER A 96 -8.52 -16.60 11.46
N LEU A 97 -7.74 -15.68 10.86
CA LEU A 97 -6.87 -14.77 11.61
C LEU A 97 -7.68 -13.77 12.43
N ILE A 98 -8.75 -13.20 11.85
CA ILE A 98 -9.65 -12.28 12.54
C ILE A 98 -10.34 -12.98 13.72
N GLN A 99 -10.88 -14.17 13.51
CA GLN A 99 -11.52 -14.96 14.57
C GLN A 99 -10.53 -15.30 15.70
N SER A 100 -9.33 -15.75 15.35
CA SER A 100 -8.27 -16.05 16.34
C SER A 100 -7.89 -14.82 17.16
N ARG A 101 -7.87 -13.63 16.54
CA ARG A 101 -7.59 -12.36 17.24
C ARG A 101 -8.74 -11.97 18.16
N GLN A 102 -9.98 -12.11 17.73
CA GLN A 102 -11.16 -11.84 18.57
C GLN A 102 -11.19 -12.74 19.80
N GLN A 103 -10.93 -14.04 19.64
CA GLN A 103 -10.84 -14.99 20.75
C GLN A 103 -9.74 -14.62 21.75
N ARG A 104 -8.54 -14.26 21.26
CA ARG A 104 -7.43 -13.78 22.13
C ARG A 104 -7.81 -12.53 22.91
N ASN A 105 -8.48 -11.57 22.27
CA ASN A 105 -8.93 -10.35 22.93
C ASN A 105 -9.98 -10.66 24.03
N LEU A 106 -10.93 -11.56 23.76
CA LEU A 106 -11.93 -11.97 24.75
C LEU A 106 -11.28 -12.68 25.94
N ALA A 107 -10.36 -13.61 25.71
CA ALA A 107 -9.63 -14.29 26.78
C ALA A 107 -8.83 -13.29 27.65
N SER A 108 -8.21 -12.27 27.02
CA SER A 108 -7.50 -11.22 27.76
C SER A 108 -8.43 -10.34 28.59
N LEU A 109 -9.64 -10.10 28.11
CA LEU A 109 -10.66 -9.35 28.84
C LEU A 109 -11.17 -10.15 30.06
N ASP A 110 -11.40 -11.44 29.90
CA ASP A 110 -11.82 -12.32 31.01
C ASP A 110 -10.75 -12.35 32.10
N GLN A 111 -9.47 -12.54 31.73
CA GLN A 111 -8.36 -12.48 32.68
C GLN A 111 -8.25 -11.12 33.39
N PHE A 112 -8.51 -10.03 32.68
CA PHE A 112 -8.55 -8.70 33.27
C PHE A 112 -9.71 -8.55 34.26
N CYS A 113 -10.91 -8.99 33.89
CA CYS A 113 -12.10 -8.98 34.76
C CYS A 113 -11.89 -9.83 36.02
N ASP A 114 -11.27 -11.01 35.90
CA ASP A 114 -10.91 -11.86 37.04
C ASP A 114 -9.94 -11.15 37.98
N SER A 115 -8.93 -10.47 37.44
CA SER A 115 -7.99 -9.69 38.26
C SER A 115 -8.69 -8.55 39.03
N LEU A 116 -9.70 -7.91 38.43
CA LEU A 116 -10.51 -6.90 39.09
C LEU A 116 -11.42 -7.52 40.14
N ALA A 117 -12.05 -8.67 39.85
CA ALA A 117 -12.89 -9.40 40.78
C ALA A 117 -12.09 -9.85 42.02
N VAL A 118 -10.84 -10.27 41.87
CA VAL A 118 -9.96 -10.60 43.00
C VAL A 118 -9.63 -9.36 43.83
N LYS A 119 -9.39 -8.21 43.20
CA LYS A 119 -8.98 -6.98 43.88
C LYS A 119 -10.14 -6.27 44.59
N TYR A 120 -11.33 -6.29 44.01
CA TYR A 120 -12.49 -5.52 44.47
C TYR A 120 -13.68 -6.38 44.92
N GLY A 121 -13.67 -7.68 44.65
CA GLY A 121 -14.68 -8.62 45.12
C GLY A 121 -14.59 -8.81 46.63
N LYS A 122 -15.62 -8.39 47.37
CA LYS A 122 -15.73 -8.64 48.81
C LYS A 122 -15.69 -10.16 49.06
N LYS A 123 -14.77 -10.62 49.91
CA LYS A 123 -14.76 -12.03 50.34
C LYS A 123 -16.10 -12.39 50.99
N PRO A 124 -16.71 -13.55 50.69
CA PRO A 124 -17.94 -13.97 51.33
C PRO A 124 -17.70 -14.09 52.84
N ARG A 125 -18.51 -13.40 53.64
CA ARG A 125 -18.52 -13.58 55.09
C ARG A 125 -18.97 -15.00 55.38
N LYS A 126 -18.08 -15.85 55.92
CA LYS A 126 -18.45 -17.15 56.47
C LYS A 126 -19.43 -16.92 57.62
N THR A 127 -20.71 -17.21 57.40
CA THR A 127 -21.69 -17.38 58.47
C THR A 127 -21.36 -18.67 59.22
N LYS A 128 -21.19 -18.54 60.54
CA LYS A 128 -21.09 -19.65 61.49
C LYS A 128 -22.44 -20.34 61.64
#